data_AF-A0A6B1DWY5-F1
#
_entry.id   AF-A0A6B1DWY5-F1
#
_cell.length_a   1.000
_cell.length_b   1.000
_cell.length_c   1.000
_cell.angle_alpha   90.00
_cell.angle_beta   90.00
_cell.angle_gamma   90.00
#
_symmetry.space_group_name_H-M   'P 1'
#
loop_
_entity.id
_entity.type
_entity.pdbx_description
1 polymer ?
#
loop_
_entity_poly.entity_id
_entity_poly.type
_entity_poly.pdbx_seq_one_letter_code
_entity_poly.pdbx_strand_id
1 'polypeptide(L)'
;MEVTAKMRFTGISARKARLVVNEVRGMHALEAVDMLRHMPQRAAGVLAGTITSALHNASENLGLDQDDMYIKAVYADQAPMRRWRRFAGRGRFKPWRRRSSHITVVLDEVDAADDWLEEAI
;
A
#
# COMPACT_ATOMS: atom_id res chain seq x y z
N MET A 1 -9.08 -0.65 -16.56
CA MET A 1 -7.70 -0.33 -17.03
C MET A 1 -6.75 -0.20 -15.84
N GLU A 2 -5.51 -0.74 -15.90
CA GLU A 2 -4.64 -0.79 -14.71
C GLU A 2 -3.80 0.48 -14.46
N VAL A 3 -3.84 0.98 -13.22
CA VAL A 3 -3.03 2.11 -12.75
C VAL A 3 -2.11 1.66 -11.62
N THR A 4 -0.82 1.95 -11.72
CA THR A 4 0.16 1.51 -10.70
C THR A 4 0.83 2.68 -10.00
N ALA A 5 0.94 2.58 -8.67
CA ALA A 5 1.71 3.50 -7.84
C ALA A 5 2.68 2.74 -6.94
N LYS A 6 3.88 3.27 -6.78
CA LYS A 6 4.97 2.62 -6.02
C LYS A 6 5.60 3.60 -5.04
N MET A 7 5.52 3.27 -3.76
CA MET A 7 6.24 3.97 -2.70
C MET A 7 7.49 3.19 -2.33
N ARG A 8 8.67 3.79 -2.52
CA ARG A 8 9.95 3.14 -2.25
C ARG A 8 10.59 3.64 -0.95
N PHE A 9 11.25 2.73 -0.24
CA PHE A 9 12.01 3.03 0.98
C PHE A 9 11.18 3.64 2.11
N THR A 10 10.06 3.01 2.47
CA THR A 10 9.11 3.50 3.50
C THR A 10 9.72 3.65 4.91
N GLY A 11 10.83 2.97 5.20
CA GLY A 11 11.40 2.89 6.55
C GLY A 11 10.59 2.00 7.50
N ILE A 12 9.60 1.26 6.98
CA ILE A 12 8.75 0.33 7.73
C ILE A 12 9.14 -1.10 7.34
N SER A 13 9.14 -2.02 8.30
CA SER A 13 9.39 -3.43 7.98
C SER A 13 8.24 -4.01 7.16
N ALA A 14 8.53 -4.76 6.09
CA ALA A 14 7.52 -5.40 5.24
C ALA A 14 6.43 -6.15 6.03
N ARG A 15 6.79 -6.87 7.10
CA ARG A 15 5.81 -7.57 7.96
C ARG A 15 4.74 -6.64 8.55
N LYS A 16 5.12 -5.45 9.01
CA LYS A 16 4.17 -4.48 9.58
C LYS A 16 3.32 -3.82 8.49
N ALA A 17 3.92 -3.55 7.33
CA ALA A 17 3.18 -3.01 6.19
C ALA A 17 2.15 -4.01 5.66
N ARG A 18 2.50 -5.30 5.59
CA ARG A 18 1.59 -6.38 5.14
C ARG A 18 0.32 -6.52 5.97
N LEU A 19 0.40 -6.27 7.29
CA LEU A 19 -0.79 -6.29 8.14
C LEU A 19 -1.84 -5.29 7.64
N VAL A 20 -1.41 -4.06 7.33
CA VAL A 20 -2.30 -3.00 6.86
C VAL A 20 -2.73 -3.24 5.41
N VAL A 21 -1.80 -3.67 4.56
CA VAL A 21 -2.04 -3.95 3.15
C VAL A 21 -3.08 -5.05 2.93
N ASN A 22 -3.13 -6.05 3.81
CA ASN A 22 -4.08 -7.14 3.68
C ASN A 22 -5.51 -6.72 3.99
N GLU A 23 -5.72 -5.71 4.85
CA GLU A 23 -7.06 -5.22 5.20
C GLU A 23 -7.74 -4.53 4.01
N VAL A 24 -6.99 -3.79 3.20
CA VAL A 24 -7.56 -2.97 2.11
C VAL A 24 -7.59 -3.66 0.74
N ARG A 25 -7.32 -4.96 0.70
CA ARG A 25 -7.28 -5.70 -0.57
C ARG A 25 -8.70 -5.92 -1.10
N GLY A 26 -8.97 -5.53 -2.34
CA GLY A 26 -10.27 -5.69 -2.98
C GLY A 26 -11.31 -4.64 -2.58
N MET A 27 -10.97 -3.66 -1.76
CA MET A 27 -11.85 -2.54 -1.42
C MET A 27 -11.86 -1.48 -2.52
N HIS A 28 -12.93 -0.67 -2.55
CA HIS A 28 -12.95 0.57 -3.31
C HIS A 28 -11.85 1.53 -2.84
N ALA A 29 -11.23 2.23 -3.79
CA ALA A 29 -10.05 3.04 -3.53
C ALA A 29 -10.32 4.18 -2.53
N LEU A 30 -11.47 4.85 -2.65
CA LEU A 30 -11.86 5.95 -1.75
C LEU A 30 -12.21 5.45 -0.35
N GLU A 31 -12.99 4.38 -0.25
CA GLU A 31 -13.32 3.74 1.04
C GLU A 31 -12.04 3.29 1.78
N ALA A 32 -11.10 2.69 1.05
CA ALA A 32 -9.82 2.29 1.61
C ALA A 32 -9.02 3.49 2.15
N VAL A 33 -9.03 4.64 1.46
CA VAL A 33 -8.35 5.86 1.95
C VAL A 33 -8.98 6.33 3.26
N ASP A 34 -10.30 6.34 3.37
CA ASP A 34 -10.99 6.77 4.59
C ASP A 34 -10.79 5.81 5.75
N MET A 35 -10.81 4.50 5.51
CA MET A 35 -10.45 3.51 6.51
C MET A 35 -9.01 3.71 7.02
N LEU A 36 -8.06 3.90 6.10
CA LEU A 36 -6.64 4.05 6.44
C LEU A 36 -6.33 5.32 7.22
N ARG A 37 -7.10 6.41 7.02
CA ARG A 37 -6.96 7.66 7.79
C ARG A 37 -7.20 7.47 9.29
N HIS A 38 -8.07 6.52 9.65
CA HIS A 38 -8.43 6.25 11.05
C HIS A 38 -7.61 5.10 11.68
N MET A 39 -6.77 4.43 10.90
CA MET A 39 -5.98 3.32 11.39
C MET A 39 -4.73 3.81 12.16
N PRO A 40 -4.44 3.30 13.37
CA PRO A 40 -3.33 3.79 14.21
C PRO A 40 -1.95 3.38 13.69
N GLN A 41 -1.87 2.48 12.71
CA GLN A 41 -0.62 1.95 12.21
C GLN A 41 0.10 2.97 11.33
N ARG A 42 1.40 3.22 11.57
CA ARG A 42 2.20 4.13 10.73
C ARG A 42 2.18 3.76 9.23
N ALA A 43 2.04 2.48 8.91
CA ALA A 43 1.95 2.04 7.52
C ALA A 43 0.68 2.53 6.81
N ALA A 44 -0.39 2.83 7.55
CA ALA A 44 -1.65 3.30 7.00
C ALA A 44 -1.50 4.67 6.34
N GLY A 45 -0.84 5.63 6.99
CA GLY A 45 -0.58 6.94 6.39
C GLY A 45 0.26 6.87 5.11
N VAL A 46 1.24 5.96 5.06
CA VAL A 46 2.05 5.75 3.85
C VAL A 46 1.22 5.13 2.72
N LEU A 47 0.38 4.14 3.05
CA LEU A 47 -0.47 3.46 2.09
C LEU A 47 -1.56 4.38 1.55
N ALA A 48 -2.23 5.14 2.41
CA ALA A 48 -3.24 6.14 2.02
C ALA A 48 -2.66 7.14 1.02
N GLY A 49 -1.50 7.73 1.31
CA GLY A 49 -0.84 8.64 0.36
C GLY A 49 -0.45 7.96 -0.96
N THR A 50 -0.14 6.66 -0.95
CA THR A 50 0.18 5.90 -2.18
C THR A 50 -1.06 5.66 -3.02
N ILE A 51 -2.21 5.34 -2.39
CA ILE A 51 -3.51 5.16 -3.07
C ILE A 51 -3.99 6.49 -3.64
N THR A 52 -3.94 7.58 -2.86
CA THR A 52 -4.29 8.93 -3.35
C THR A 52 -3.42 9.33 -4.55
N SER A 53 -2.12 9.02 -4.53
CA SER A 53 -1.26 9.24 -5.70
C SER A 53 -1.66 8.40 -6.90
N ALA A 54 -2.14 7.16 -6.70
CA ALA A 54 -2.62 6.32 -7.79
C ALA A 54 -3.91 6.89 -8.41
N LEU A 55 -4.86 7.35 -7.57
CA LEU A 55 -6.08 8.00 -8.01
C LEU A 55 -5.81 9.27 -8.82
N HIS A 56 -4.90 10.12 -8.36
CA HIS A 56 -4.48 11.29 -9.15
C HIS A 56 -3.82 10.91 -10.47
N ASN A 57 -3.01 9.84 -10.50
CA ASN A 57 -2.41 9.37 -11.75
C ASN A 57 -3.48 8.85 -12.72
N ALA A 58 -4.54 8.23 -12.21
CA ALA A 58 -5.67 7.76 -13.01
C ALA A 58 -6.45 8.93 -13.61
N SER A 59 -6.82 9.92 -12.80
CA SER A 59 -7.60 11.07 -13.26
C SER A 59 -6.82 11.93 -14.27
N GLU A 60 -5.56 12.23 -13.98
CA GLU A 60 -4.77 13.16 -14.80
C GLU A 60 -4.24 12.52 -16.10
N ASN A 61 -3.76 11.28 -16.05
CA ASN A 61 -3.12 10.67 -17.22
C ASN A 61 -4.08 9.85 -18.08
N LEU A 62 -5.14 9.28 -17.49
CA LEU A 62 -6.04 8.35 -18.18
C LEU A 62 -7.48 8.89 -18.27
N GLY A 63 -7.80 9.98 -17.56
CA GLY A 63 -9.15 10.56 -17.57
C GLY A 63 -10.21 9.66 -16.95
N LEU A 64 -9.79 8.72 -16.10
CA LEU A 64 -10.68 7.76 -15.42
C LEU A 64 -11.32 8.41 -14.20
N ASP A 65 -12.56 8.00 -13.89
CA ASP A 65 -13.24 8.43 -12.67
C ASP A 65 -12.57 7.78 -11.44
N GLN A 66 -12.47 8.54 -10.35
CA GLN A 66 -11.88 8.06 -9.10
C GLN A 66 -12.87 7.22 -8.29
N ASP A 67 -14.17 7.43 -8.50
CA ASP A 67 -15.23 6.77 -7.74
C ASP A 67 -15.35 5.28 -8.13
N ASP A 68 -15.13 4.97 -9.40
CA ASP A 68 -15.23 3.61 -9.96
C ASP A 68 -13.94 2.78 -9.84
N MET A 69 -12.96 3.25 -9.05
CA MET A 69 -11.69 2.55 -8.87
C MET A 69 -11.68 1.62 -7.66
N TYR A 70 -11.13 0.43 -7.84
CA TYR A 70 -10.91 -0.53 -6.77
C TYR A 70 -9.46 -1.02 -6.71
N ILE A 71 -9.07 -1.54 -5.55
CA ILE A 71 -7.73 -2.07 -5.31
C ILE A 71 -7.64 -3.51 -5.81
N LYS A 72 -7.24 -3.67 -7.07
CA LYS A 72 -6.98 -4.99 -7.69
C LYS A 72 -5.85 -5.75 -7.00
N ALA A 73 -4.72 -5.11 -6.77
CA ALA A 73 -3.59 -5.74 -6.11
C ALA A 73 -2.80 -4.76 -5.26
N VAL A 74 -2.48 -5.19 -4.04
CA VAL A 74 -1.63 -4.42 -3.13
C VAL A 74 -0.70 -5.36 -2.37
N TYR A 75 0.58 -5.02 -2.37
CA TYR A 75 1.61 -5.81 -1.71
C TYR A 75 2.76 -4.96 -1.20
N ALA A 76 3.42 -5.48 -0.17
CA ALA A 76 4.59 -4.86 0.44
C ALA A 76 5.78 -5.82 0.39
N ASP A 77 6.80 -5.43 -0.36
CA ASP A 77 8.04 -6.15 -0.54
C ASP A 77 9.15 -5.63 0.36
N GLN A 78 10.15 -6.49 0.58
CA GLN A 78 11.30 -6.13 1.38
C GLN A 78 12.26 -5.23 0.57
N ALA A 79 12.54 -4.05 1.11
CA ALA A 79 13.55 -3.16 0.55
C ALA A 79 14.97 -3.53 1.04
N PRO A 80 16.03 -3.02 0.40
CA PRO A 80 17.40 -3.17 0.86
C PRO A 80 17.53 -2.84 2.35
N MET A 81 18.12 -3.78 3.09
CA MET A 81 18.27 -3.65 4.53
C MET A 81 19.59 -2.98 4.87
N ARG A 82 19.53 -1.85 5.59
CA ARG A 82 20.73 -1.21 6.12
C ARG A 82 21.20 -1.96 7.36
N ARG A 83 22.37 -2.60 7.26
CA ARG A 83 23.06 -3.21 8.40
C ARG A 83 23.73 -2.10 9.21
N TRP A 84 23.37 -2.00 10.49
CA TRP A 84 23.92 -1.03 11.43
C TRP A 84 24.41 -1.74 12.69
N ARG A 85 25.11 -1.02 13.56
CA ARG A 85 25.64 -1.52 14.83
C ARG A 85 24.97 -0.84 16.02
N ARG A 86 24.65 -1.61 17.05
CA ARG A 86 24.25 -1.10 18.36
C ARG A 86 25.38 -1.42 19.35
N PHE A 87 25.83 -0.41 20.08
CA PHE A 87 26.79 -0.60 21.18
C PHE A 87 26.13 -1.39 22.30
N ALA A 88 26.84 -2.38 22.82
CA ALA A 88 26.41 -3.20 23.95
C ALA A 88 27.46 -3.13 25.07
N GLY A 89 27.09 -3.63 26.25
CA GLY A 89 28.00 -3.65 27.40
C GLY A 89 29.30 -4.42 27.13
N ARG A 90 30.35 -4.05 27.87
CA ARG A 90 31.71 -4.63 27.80
C ARG A 90 32.36 -4.53 26.42
N GLY A 91 32.23 -3.38 25.75
CA GLY A 91 32.87 -3.13 24.45
C GLY A 91 32.33 -3.97 23.28
N ARG A 92 31.18 -4.61 23.44
CA ARG A 92 30.60 -5.52 22.43
C ARG A 92 29.73 -4.76 21.42
N PHE A 93 29.64 -5.29 20.21
CA PHE A 93 28.72 -4.83 19.18
C PHE A 93 27.59 -5.84 18.95
N LYS A 94 26.37 -5.35 18.80
CA LYS A 94 25.22 -6.14 18.35
C LYS A 94 24.73 -5.65 16.98
N PRO A 95 24.27 -6.55 16.10
CA PRO A 95 23.72 -6.14 14.81
C PRO A 95 22.36 -5.45 15.01
N TRP A 96 22.20 -4.26 14.43
CA TRP A 96 20.92 -3.58 14.30
C TRP A 96 20.54 -3.52 12.82
N ARG A 97 19.49 -4.27 12.47
CA ARG A 97 18.93 -4.32 11.11
C ARG A 97 17.88 -3.23 10.94
N ARG A 98 18.18 -2.17 10.20
CA ARG A 98 17.17 -1.17 9.80
C ARG A 98 16.46 -1.67 8.54
N ARG A 99 15.27 -2.22 8.75
CA ARG A 99 14.42 -2.78 7.69
C ARG A 99 13.60 -1.66 7.05
N SER A 100 13.31 -1.82 5.77
CA SER A 100 12.43 -0.94 5.01
C SER A 100 11.58 -1.79 4.06
N SER A 101 10.56 -1.21 3.44
CA SER A 101 9.71 -1.88 2.46
C SER A 101 9.51 -1.02 1.22
N HIS A 102 9.11 -1.69 0.15
CA HIS A 102 8.51 -1.06 -1.04
C HIS A 102 7.03 -1.45 -1.03
N ILE A 103 6.13 -0.48 -1.19
CA ILE A 103 4.69 -0.71 -1.30
C ILE A 103 4.31 -0.47 -2.74
N THR A 104 3.60 -1.42 -3.33
CA THR A 104 3.04 -1.30 -4.67
C THR A 104 1.53 -1.43 -4.58
N VAL A 105 0.83 -0.48 -5.18
CA VAL A 105 -0.62 -0.45 -5.33
C VAL A 105 -0.93 -0.53 -6.82
N VAL A 106 -1.86 -1.40 -7.18
CA VAL A 106 -2.45 -1.52 -8.51
C VAL A 106 -3.95 -1.29 -8.34
N LEU A 107 -4.43 -0.23 -8.97
CA LEU A 107 -5.85 0.06 -9.10
C LEU A 107 -6.34 -0.43 -10.47
N ASP A 108 -7.60 -0.81 -10.52
CA ASP A 108 -8.31 -1.11 -11.76
C ASP A 108 -9.70 -0.48 -11.65
N GLU A 109 -10.36 -0.38 -12.79
CA GLU A 109 -11.70 0.17 -12.93
C GLU A 109 -12.71 -0.96 -12.76
N VAL A 110 -13.78 -0.72 -12.01
CA VAL A 110 -14.91 -1.64 -11.92
C VAL A 110 -15.67 -1.56 -13.25
N ASP A 111 -15.44 -2.55 -14.13
CA ASP A 111 -16.27 -2.68 -15.32
C ASP A 111 -17.68 -3.12 -14.87
N ALA A 112 -18.69 -2.30 -15.15
CA ALA A 112 -20.09 -2.53 -14.77
C ALA A 112 -20.70 -3.85 -15.27
N ALA A 113 -19.96 -4.67 -16.03
CA ALA A 113 -20.37 -6.01 -16.46
C ALA A 113 -20.24 -7.07 -15.36
N ASP A 114 -19.36 -6.87 -14.36
CA ASP A 114 -19.14 -7.84 -13.28
C ASP A 114 -20.23 -7.77 -12.18
N ASP A 115 -20.85 -6.60 -11.96
CA ASP A 115 -21.97 -6.43 -11.01
C ASP A 115 -23.18 -7.33 -11.33
N TRP A 116 -23.46 -7.56 -12.63
CA TRP A 116 -24.60 -8.39 -13.06
C TRP A 116 -24.42 -9.88 -12.72
N LEU A 117 -23.19 -10.35 -12.46
CA LEU A 117 -22.92 -11.74 -12.12
C LEU A 117 -23.06 -12.03 -10.62
N GLU A 118 -22.85 -11.03 -9.76
CA GLU A 118 -23.06 -11.17 -8.31
C GLU A 118 -24.54 -11.06 -7.92
N GLU A 119 -25.33 -10.27 -8.64
CA GLU A 119 -26.78 -10.13 -8.39
C GLU A 119 -27.62 -11.27 -9.01
N ALA A 120 -27.05 -12.07 -9.92
CA ALA A 120 -27.77 -13.15 -10.62
C ALA A 120 -27.66 -14.55 -9.96
N ILE A 121 -27.01 -14.65 -8.79
CA ILE A 121 -26.85 -15.89 -8.02
C ILE A 121 -27.68 -15.83 -6.73
#